data_AF-A0A2T6BWP9-F1
#
_entry.id   AF-A0A2T6BWP9-F1
#
_cell.length_a   1.000
_cell.length_b   1.000
_cell.length_c   1.000
_cell.angle_alpha   90.00
_cell.angle_beta   90.00
_cell.angle_gamma   90.00
#
_symmetry.space_group_name_H-M   'P 1'
#
loop_
_entity.id
_entity.type
_entity.pdbx_description
1 polymer ?
#
loop_
_entity_poly.entity_id
_entity_poly.type
_entity_poly.pdbx_seq_one_letter_code
_entity_poly.pdbx_strand_id
1 'polypeptide(L)'
;MEILYMQKLKDNIVLNKVRIEGISTEAILDLETKYNNSNPFPKAFREYLYLAGKISGTGIVWNDWEMLQEDLQEFFETFNYSIGRPIFPFNKRDGGSIFSFFYLDEDKDDPDCYHLMSGDYVGEKSPVIRSSNNYTFSGLINEAIRRIKNNIPF
;
A
#
# COMPACT_ATOMS: atom_id res chain seq x y z
N MET A 1 -2.31 -18.92 7.06
CA MET A 1 -2.41 -17.71 7.90
C MET A 1 -3.86 -17.54 8.34
N GLU A 2 -4.13 -17.18 9.59
CA GLU A 2 -5.47 -16.77 10.04
C GLU A 2 -5.77 -15.37 9.49
N ILE A 3 -6.99 -15.14 8.97
CA ILE A 3 -7.41 -13.87 8.38
C ILE A 3 -8.34 -13.14 9.34
N LEU A 4 -7.92 -11.97 9.84
CA LEU A 4 -8.68 -11.13 10.76
C LEU A 4 -9.15 -9.82 10.10
N TYR A 5 -8.28 -9.17 9.33
CA TYR A 5 -8.51 -7.85 8.74
C TYR A 5 -8.99 -7.91 7.30
N MET A 6 -8.55 -8.93 6.53
CA MET A 6 -8.84 -9.06 5.10
C MET A 6 -10.05 -9.94 4.77
N GLN A 7 -11.00 -10.06 5.70
CA GLN A 7 -12.15 -10.96 5.53
C GLN A 7 -13.00 -10.59 4.30
N LYS A 8 -13.25 -9.29 4.07
CA LYS A 8 -14.00 -8.84 2.87
C LYS A 8 -13.25 -9.13 1.57
N LEU A 9 -11.92 -9.05 1.56
CA LEU A 9 -11.11 -9.41 0.38
C LEU A 9 -11.18 -10.92 0.13
N LYS A 10 -11.04 -11.73 1.18
CA LYS A 10 -11.19 -13.19 1.12
C LYS A 10 -12.56 -13.60 0.56
N ASP A 11 -13.62 -12.89 0.92
CA ASP A 11 -14.98 -13.16 0.42
C ASP A 11 -15.21 -12.63 -1.01
N ASN A 12 -14.25 -11.90 -1.59
CA ASN A 12 -14.36 -11.26 -2.90
C ASN A 12 -13.12 -11.51 -3.76
N ILE A 13 -12.95 -12.75 -4.19
CA ILE A 13 -11.78 -13.21 -4.93
C ILE A 13 -11.70 -12.74 -6.39
N VAL A 14 -12.77 -12.12 -6.92
CA VAL A 14 -12.77 -11.51 -8.25
C VAL A 14 -13.10 -10.03 -8.10
N LEU A 15 -12.13 -9.17 -8.44
CA LEU A 15 -12.21 -7.71 -8.34
C LEU A 15 -11.76 -7.11 -9.66
N ASN A 16 -12.50 -6.12 -10.19
CA ASN A 16 -12.19 -5.48 -11.47
C ASN A 16 -11.97 -6.47 -12.63
N LYS A 17 -12.77 -7.54 -12.69
CA LYS A 17 -12.69 -8.62 -13.69
C LYS A 17 -11.40 -9.45 -13.62
N VAL A 18 -10.61 -9.30 -12.55
CA VAL A 18 -9.38 -10.05 -12.31
C VAL A 18 -9.57 -10.91 -11.06
N ARG A 19 -9.07 -12.15 -11.11
CA ARG A 19 -9.04 -13.03 -9.94
C ARG A 19 -7.79 -12.71 -9.12
N ILE A 20 -7.97 -12.46 -7.82
CA ILE A 20 -6.84 -12.16 -6.94
C ILE A 20 -5.95 -13.39 -6.74
N GLU A 21 -4.66 -13.14 -6.55
CA GLU A 21 -3.65 -14.16 -6.29
C GLU A 21 -2.67 -13.63 -5.24
N GLY A 22 -2.43 -14.44 -4.20
CA GLY A 22 -1.50 -14.12 -3.14
C GLY A 22 -0.07 -14.57 -3.43
N ILE A 23 0.82 -14.27 -2.49
CA ILE A 23 2.17 -14.82 -2.41
C ILE A 23 2.31 -15.75 -1.20
N SER A 24 3.33 -16.60 -1.19
CA SER A 24 3.56 -17.54 -0.08
C SER A 24 4.06 -16.82 1.17
N THR A 25 4.02 -17.50 2.31
CA THR A 25 4.54 -16.95 3.57
C THR A 25 6.04 -16.68 3.47
N GLU A 26 6.78 -17.54 2.76
CA GLU A 26 8.22 -17.38 2.52
C GLU A 26 8.50 -16.12 1.71
N ALA A 27 7.73 -15.87 0.64
CA ALA A 27 7.85 -14.64 -0.15
C ALA A 27 7.50 -13.39 0.69
N ILE A 28 6.58 -13.48 1.64
CA ILE A 28 6.30 -12.39 2.59
C ILE A 28 7.50 -12.14 3.50
N LEU A 29 8.13 -13.20 4.04
CA LEU A 29 9.33 -13.09 4.87
C LEU A 29 10.52 -12.49 4.09
N ASP A 30 10.63 -12.79 2.80
CA ASP A 30 11.64 -12.20 1.92
C ASP A 30 11.42 -10.68 1.77
N LEU A 31 10.18 -10.23 1.61
CA LEU A 31 9.84 -8.80 1.57
C LEU A 31 10.09 -8.10 2.92
N GLU A 32 9.75 -8.74 4.04
CA GLU A 32 10.01 -8.23 5.40
C GLU A 32 11.52 -8.09 5.66
N THR A 33 12.29 -9.07 5.20
CA THR A 33 13.77 -9.03 5.27
C THR A 33 14.33 -7.90 4.41
N LYS A 34 13.85 -7.76 3.17
CA LYS A 34 14.35 -6.75 2.23
C LYS A 34 13.96 -5.33 2.63
N TYR A 35 12.74 -5.10 3.11
CA TYR A 35 12.17 -3.76 3.25
C TYR A 35 11.84 -3.33 4.68
N ASN A 36 11.96 -4.23 5.67
CA ASN A 36 11.65 -3.92 7.06
C ASN A 36 12.68 -4.47 8.06
N ASN A 37 13.92 -4.70 7.62
CA ASN A 37 15.00 -5.22 8.48
C ASN A 37 14.62 -6.52 9.22
N SER A 38 13.91 -7.42 8.53
CA SER A 38 13.37 -8.67 9.09
C SER A 38 12.33 -8.50 10.19
N ASN A 39 11.84 -7.28 10.44
CA ASN A 39 10.67 -7.07 11.28
C ASN A 39 9.40 -7.45 10.50
N PRO A 40 8.41 -8.09 11.15
CA PRO A 40 7.15 -8.39 10.50
C PRO A 40 6.47 -7.13 9.97
N PHE A 41 5.83 -7.21 8.81
CA PHE A 41 4.90 -6.18 8.39
C PHE A 41 3.64 -6.18 9.28
N PRO A 42 2.87 -5.09 9.29
CA PRO A 42 1.56 -5.06 9.93
C PRO A 42 0.69 -6.23 9.47
N LYS A 43 -0.01 -6.87 10.41
CA LYS A 43 -0.79 -8.08 10.17
C LYS A 43 -1.79 -7.94 9.02
N ALA A 44 -2.50 -6.82 8.94
CA ALA A 44 -3.44 -6.54 7.85
C ALA A 44 -2.74 -6.57 6.47
N PHE A 45 -1.52 -6.04 6.37
CA PHE A 45 -0.75 -6.07 5.13
C PHE A 45 -0.23 -7.47 4.80
N ARG A 46 0.21 -8.26 5.81
CA ARG A 46 0.60 -9.67 5.61
C ARG A 46 -0.55 -10.52 5.09
N GLU A 47 -1.75 -10.36 5.67
CA GLU A 47 -2.97 -11.03 5.22
C GLU A 47 -3.30 -10.64 3.77
N TYR A 48 -3.12 -9.37 3.44
CA TYR A 48 -3.34 -8.87 2.08
C TYR A 48 -2.36 -9.49 1.09
N LEU A 49 -1.06 -9.52 1.40
CA LEU A 49 -0.05 -10.17 0.56
C LEU A 49 -0.37 -11.65 0.35
N TYR A 50 -0.79 -12.34 1.41
CA TYR A 50 -1.16 -13.75 1.36
C TYR A 50 -2.39 -14.03 0.46
N LEU A 51 -3.30 -13.07 0.29
CA LEU A 51 -4.51 -13.23 -0.53
C LEU A 51 -4.38 -12.64 -1.94
N ALA A 52 -3.63 -11.53 -2.07
CA ALA A 52 -3.65 -10.63 -3.22
C ALA A 52 -2.30 -9.96 -3.54
N GLY A 53 -1.20 -10.44 -2.92
CA GLY A 53 0.14 -9.84 -3.08
C GLY A 53 0.75 -9.98 -4.47
N LYS A 54 0.23 -10.90 -5.30
CA LYS A 54 0.65 -11.09 -6.69
C LYS A 54 -0.31 -10.41 -7.68
N ILE A 55 -1.61 -10.56 -7.47
CA ILE A 55 -2.67 -9.94 -8.27
C ILE A 55 -3.79 -9.51 -7.33
N SER A 56 -4.26 -8.26 -7.42
CA SER A 56 -5.20 -7.73 -6.42
C SER A 56 -6.51 -7.15 -6.94
N GLY A 57 -6.48 -6.46 -8.07
CA GLY A 57 -7.63 -5.68 -8.55
C GLY A 57 -8.12 -4.57 -7.60
N THR A 58 -7.42 -4.26 -6.49
CA THR A 58 -7.85 -3.31 -5.43
C THR A 58 -7.25 -1.90 -5.58
N GLY A 59 -6.32 -1.71 -6.52
CA GLY A 59 -5.56 -0.46 -6.68
C GLY A 59 -4.17 -0.48 -6.04
N ILE A 60 -3.85 -1.49 -5.22
CA ILE A 60 -2.47 -1.76 -4.78
C ILE A 60 -1.68 -2.37 -5.94
N VAL A 61 -0.36 -2.08 -6.03
CA VAL A 61 0.52 -2.61 -7.09
C VAL A 61 0.52 -4.14 -7.15
N TRP A 62 0.83 -4.71 -8.32
CA TRP A 62 0.82 -6.16 -8.57
C TRP A 62 2.23 -6.74 -8.46
N ASN A 63 2.73 -6.87 -7.23
CA ASN A 63 4.08 -7.36 -6.94
C ASN A 63 5.23 -6.54 -7.55
N ASP A 64 4.95 -5.30 -8.00
CA ASP A 64 5.95 -4.35 -8.48
C ASP A 64 6.62 -3.59 -7.33
N TRP A 65 6.89 -4.28 -6.21
CA TRP A 65 7.38 -3.66 -4.98
C TRP A 65 8.74 -2.98 -5.16
N GLU A 66 9.63 -3.59 -5.95
CA GLU A 66 10.96 -3.04 -6.22
C GLU A 66 10.87 -1.75 -7.04
N MET A 67 10.13 -1.76 -8.14
CA MET A 67 9.89 -0.56 -8.94
C MET A 67 9.25 0.55 -8.10
N LEU A 68 8.26 0.22 -7.27
CA LEU A 68 7.61 1.20 -6.40
C LEU A 68 8.57 1.85 -5.38
N GLN A 69 9.56 1.08 -4.90
CA GLN A 69 10.60 1.59 -4.00
C GLN A 69 11.61 2.46 -4.75
N GLU A 70 11.98 2.08 -5.98
CA GLU A 70 12.85 2.89 -6.86
C GLU A 70 12.17 4.22 -7.22
N ASP A 71 10.89 4.22 -7.59
CA ASP A 71 10.14 5.44 -7.89
C ASP A 71 10.06 6.38 -6.68
N LEU A 72 9.89 5.81 -5.47
CA LEU A 72 9.84 6.59 -4.24
C LEU A 72 11.21 7.21 -3.92
N GLN A 73 12.30 6.50 -4.20
CA GLN A 73 13.65 7.03 -4.05
C GLN A 73 13.91 8.18 -5.05
N GLU A 74 13.52 8.01 -6.31
CA GLU A 74 13.61 9.07 -7.34
C GLU A 74 12.80 10.30 -6.93
N PHE A 75 11.61 10.11 -6.36
CA PHE A 75 10.81 11.20 -5.80
C PHE A 75 11.58 11.98 -4.72
N PHE A 76 12.19 11.28 -3.75
CA PHE A 76 12.95 11.93 -2.69
C PHE A 76 14.15 12.72 -3.21
N GLU A 77 14.87 12.18 -4.20
CA GLU A 77 16.00 12.85 -4.83
C GLU A 77 15.55 14.09 -5.62
N THR A 78 14.48 13.95 -6.42
CA THR A 78 13.94 15.03 -7.26
C THR A 78 13.50 16.24 -6.43
N PHE A 79 12.83 15.99 -5.29
CA PHE A 79 12.33 17.05 -4.42
C PHE A 79 13.28 17.43 -3.28
N ASN A 80 14.47 16.82 -3.23
CA ASN A 80 15.42 16.94 -2.11
C ASN A 80 14.71 16.81 -0.75
N TYR A 81 13.93 15.74 -0.61
CA TYR A 81 12.97 15.55 0.49
C TYR A 81 13.21 14.21 1.21
N SER A 82 12.84 14.13 2.49
CA SER A 82 12.85 12.87 3.25
C SER A 82 11.78 12.89 4.34
N ILE A 83 11.29 11.72 4.77
CA ILE A 83 10.24 11.60 5.79
C ILE A 83 10.83 11.40 7.20
N GLY A 84 12.11 11.03 7.32
CA GLY A 84 12.79 10.82 8.60
C GLY A 84 12.29 9.63 9.43
N ARG A 85 11.34 8.85 8.89
CA ARG A 85 10.76 7.64 9.48
C ARG A 85 10.69 6.53 8.42
N PRO A 86 10.79 5.25 8.82
CA PRO A 86 10.66 4.14 7.88
C PRO A 86 9.20 4.02 7.41
N ILE A 87 9.02 3.88 6.10
CA ILE A 87 7.71 3.76 5.46
C ILE A 87 7.71 2.59 4.49
N PHE A 88 6.51 2.10 4.17
CA PHE A 88 6.33 1.15 3.07
C PHE A 88 5.30 1.68 2.08
N PRO A 89 5.70 2.01 0.83
CA PRO A 89 4.75 2.39 -0.21
C PRO A 89 4.01 1.15 -0.71
N PHE A 90 2.72 1.29 -0.98
CA PHE A 90 1.88 0.20 -1.52
C PHE A 90 1.12 0.58 -2.80
N ASN A 91 1.12 1.87 -3.17
CA ASN A 91 0.50 2.34 -4.40
C ASN A 91 1.17 3.65 -4.87
N LYS A 92 1.23 3.85 -6.19
CA LYS A 92 1.57 5.12 -6.84
C LYS A 92 0.45 5.58 -7.78
N ARG A 93 0.22 6.89 -7.88
CA ARG A 93 -0.76 7.53 -8.78
C ARG A 93 -0.15 8.75 -9.45
N ASP A 94 -0.84 9.25 -10.48
CA ASP A 94 -0.50 10.50 -11.18
C ASP A 94 0.97 10.55 -11.62
N GLY A 95 1.41 9.46 -12.28
CA GLY A 95 2.78 9.35 -12.80
C GLY A 95 3.88 9.36 -11.74
N GLY A 96 3.57 9.01 -10.49
CA GLY A 96 4.53 9.10 -9.38
C GLY A 96 4.43 10.40 -8.57
N SER A 97 3.45 11.25 -8.87
CA SER A 97 3.21 12.46 -8.07
C SER A 97 2.57 12.19 -6.71
N ILE A 98 1.95 11.01 -6.54
CA ILE A 98 1.34 10.59 -5.27
C ILE A 98 1.74 9.16 -4.94
N PHE A 99 2.27 8.94 -3.74
CA PHE A 99 2.48 7.63 -3.15
C PHE A 99 1.52 7.42 -1.99
N SER A 100 0.92 6.24 -1.90
CA SER A 100 0.19 5.81 -0.71
C SER A 100 1.08 4.86 0.10
N PHE A 101 1.19 5.10 1.39
CA PHE A 101 2.11 4.37 2.28
C PHE A 101 1.54 4.25 3.70
N PHE A 102 2.18 3.39 4.50
CA PHE A 102 2.06 3.38 5.97
C PHE A 102 3.45 3.42 6.61
N TYR A 103 3.50 3.82 7.88
CA TYR A 103 4.74 3.80 8.66
C TYR A 103 5.06 2.38 9.17
N LEU A 104 6.34 2.02 9.17
CA LEU A 104 6.81 0.70 9.61
C LEU A 104 7.19 0.64 11.10
N ASP A 105 7.31 1.80 11.74
CA ASP A 105 7.67 1.95 13.16
C ASP A 105 6.43 2.12 14.06
N GLU A 106 5.23 1.85 13.55
CA GLU A 106 3.98 1.90 14.32
C GLU A 106 3.58 0.49 14.78
N ASP A 107 3.41 0.31 16.09
CA ASP A 107 2.96 -0.96 16.69
C ASP A 107 1.43 -1.13 16.51
N LYS A 108 1.01 -1.28 15.26
CA LYS A 108 -0.38 -1.45 14.84
C LYS A 108 -0.49 -2.59 13.83
N ASP A 109 -1.32 -3.57 14.15
CA ASP A 109 -1.63 -4.67 13.23
C ASP A 109 -2.34 -4.20 11.95
N ASP A 110 -3.16 -3.15 12.05
CA ASP A 110 -3.81 -2.48 10.92
C ASP A 110 -3.39 -1.01 10.90
N PRO A 111 -2.41 -0.63 10.06
CA PRO A 111 -1.74 0.65 10.16
C PRO A 111 -2.57 1.77 9.53
N ASP A 112 -2.40 2.99 10.03
CA ASP A 112 -2.95 4.18 9.39
C ASP A 112 -2.24 4.43 8.05
N CYS A 113 -3.02 4.90 7.07
CA CYS A 113 -2.49 5.13 5.73
C CYS A 113 -2.40 6.62 5.39
N TYR A 114 -1.40 6.95 4.59
CA TYR A 114 -1.04 8.32 4.24
C TYR A 114 -0.79 8.45 2.74
N HIS A 115 -0.88 9.68 2.25
CA HIS A 115 -0.45 10.08 0.92
C HIS A 115 0.73 11.02 1.03
N LEU A 116 1.84 10.68 0.37
CA LEU A 116 2.92 11.59 0.04
C LEU A 116 2.63 12.17 -1.35
N MET A 117 2.49 13.48 -1.45
CA MET A 117 2.19 14.18 -2.70
C MET A 117 3.33 15.15 -3.06
N SER A 118 3.71 15.22 -4.33
CA SER A 118 4.68 16.20 -4.81
C SER A 118 4.20 17.62 -4.59
N GLY A 119 5.15 18.55 -4.41
CA GLY A 119 4.83 19.98 -4.29
C GLY A 119 4.05 20.48 -5.51
N ASP A 120 4.49 20.12 -6.72
CA ASP A 120 3.84 20.52 -7.97
C ASP A 120 2.38 20.05 -8.06
N TYR A 121 2.08 18.85 -7.56
CA TYR A 121 0.72 18.31 -7.56
C TYR A 121 -0.24 19.10 -6.67
N VAL A 122 0.23 19.54 -5.50
CA VAL A 122 -0.59 20.30 -4.54
C VAL A 122 -0.43 21.82 -4.67
N GLY A 123 0.40 22.31 -5.59
CA GLY A 123 0.71 23.74 -5.74
C GLY A 123 1.56 24.30 -4.60
N GLU A 124 2.38 23.47 -3.97
CA GLU A 124 3.24 23.81 -2.84
C GLU A 124 4.73 23.75 -3.23
N LYS A 125 5.59 24.44 -2.47
CA LYS A 125 7.04 24.45 -2.71
C LYS A 125 7.74 23.13 -2.36
N SER A 126 7.09 22.27 -1.58
CA SER A 126 7.67 21.03 -1.08
C SER A 126 6.60 19.95 -1.01
N PRO A 127 7.00 18.67 -1.05
CA PRO A 127 6.09 17.57 -0.83
C PRO A 127 5.30 17.70 0.46
N VAL A 128 4.06 17.18 0.45
CA VAL A 128 3.19 17.18 1.62
C VAL A 128 2.70 15.76 1.93
N ILE A 129 2.59 15.46 3.22
CA ILE A 129 1.98 14.23 3.71
C ILE A 129 0.56 14.56 4.20
N ARG A 130 -0.44 13.80 3.76
CA ARG A 130 -1.82 13.89 4.29
C ARG A 130 -2.33 12.51 4.68
N SER A 131 -3.27 12.44 5.63
CA SER A 131 -3.95 11.18 5.93
C SER A 131 -4.77 10.74 4.71
N SER A 132 -4.81 9.42 4.48
CA SER A 132 -5.65 8.82 3.44
C SER A 132 -7.10 8.71 3.94
N ASN A 133 -7.75 9.86 4.11
CA ASN A 133 -9.10 9.98 4.69
C ASN A 133 -9.26 9.28 6.05
N ASN A 134 -8.19 9.21 6.85
CA ASN A 134 -8.13 8.51 8.14
C ASN A 134 -8.49 7.03 8.05
N TYR A 135 -8.26 6.40 6.90
CA TYR A 135 -8.39 4.96 6.76
C TYR A 135 -7.16 4.24 7.32
N THR A 136 -7.43 3.11 7.97
CA THR A 136 -6.45 2.05 8.13
C THR A 136 -6.26 1.30 6.81
N PHE A 137 -5.23 0.45 6.71
CA PHE A 137 -4.98 -0.33 5.51
C PHE A 137 -6.17 -1.23 5.16
N SER A 138 -6.73 -1.97 6.12
CA SER A 138 -7.94 -2.76 5.89
C SER A 138 -9.15 -1.90 5.51
N GLY A 139 -9.27 -0.70 6.08
CA GLY A 139 -10.27 0.30 5.73
C GLY A 139 -10.19 0.71 4.26
N LEU A 140 -8.98 0.98 3.75
CA LEU A 140 -8.74 1.30 2.35
C LEU A 140 -9.14 0.15 1.42
N ILE A 141 -8.77 -1.09 1.75
CA ILE A 141 -9.14 -2.25 0.94
C ILE A 141 -10.67 -2.45 0.95
N ASN A 142 -11.32 -2.26 2.09
CA ASN A 142 -12.77 -2.36 2.20
C ASN A 142 -13.51 -1.31 1.36
N GLU A 143 -12.97 -0.09 1.31
CA GLU A 143 -13.49 0.99 0.48
C GLU A 143 -13.24 0.72 -1.02
N ALA A 144 -12.05 0.24 -1.39
CA ALA A 144 -11.74 -0.18 -2.76
C ALA A 144 -12.75 -1.23 -3.26
N ILE A 145 -13.00 -2.28 -2.47
CA ILE A 145 -13.98 -3.31 -2.81
C ILE A 145 -15.39 -2.72 -2.94
N ARG A 146 -15.77 -1.79 -2.04
CA ARG A 146 -17.07 -1.12 -2.12
C ARG A 146 -17.20 -0.34 -3.43
N ARG A 147 -16.18 0.42 -3.81
CA ARG A 147 -16.16 1.19 -5.06
C ARG A 147 -16.29 0.31 -6.29
N ILE A 148 -15.49 -0.74 -6.38
CA ILE A 148 -15.54 -1.72 -7.48
C ILE A 148 -16.94 -2.31 -7.63
N LYS A 149 -17.56 -2.77 -6.55
CA LYS A 149 -18.91 -3.38 -6.58
C LYS A 149 -20.01 -2.41 -6.99
N ASN A 150 -19.79 -1.11 -6.81
CA ASN A 150 -20.76 -0.07 -7.11
C ASN A 150 -20.40 0.75 -8.37
N ASN A 151 -19.38 0.32 -9.13
CA ASN A 151 -18.86 1.04 -10.30
C ASN A 151 -18.49 2.51 -10.00
N ILE A 152 -17.91 2.75 -8.81
CA ILE A 152 -17.43 4.06 -8.39
C ILE A 152 -15.93 4.15 -8.78
N PRO A 153 -15.49 5.22 -9.45
CA PRO A 153 -14.07 5.42 -9.77
C PRO A 153 -13.16 5.51 -8.52
N PHE A 154 -11.88 5.23 -8.73
CA PHE A 154 -10.81 5.38 -7.73
C PHE A 154 -10.33 6.83 -7.61
#